data_AF-A0A7H8SC34-F1
#
_entry.id   AF-A0A7H8SC34-F1
#
_cell.length_a   1.000
_cell.length_b   1.000
_cell.length_c   1.000
_cell.angle_alpha   90.00
_cell.angle_beta   90.00
_cell.angle_gamma   90.00
#
_symmetry.space_group_name_H-M   'P 1'
#
loop_
_entity.id
_entity.type
_entity.pdbx_description
1 polymer ?
#
loop_
_entity_poly.entity_id
_entity_poly.type
_entity_poly.pdbx_seq_one_letter_code
_entity_poly.pdbx_strand_id
1 'polypeptide(L)'
;MRDKEFELVSTFLGETFKFHKNPKSKLLFELSNNNIIIGITTSISCIDCFLPDEEGIYHYAGDINFGLDDNENYINLHSRSISAISFNGEKISVPNHNDNLTNVKINLNVDKSVNWFEKLSKKF
;
A
#
# COMPACT_ATOMS: atom_id res chain seq x y z
N MET A 1 -9.82 -24.83 -20.01
CA MET A 1 -9.66 -23.59 -19.23
C MET A 1 -10.49 -23.76 -17.97
N ARG A 2 -9.95 -23.56 -16.77
CA ARG A 2 -10.79 -23.46 -15.57
C ARG A 2 -11.31 -22.02 -15.56
N ASP A 3 -12.61 -21.84 -15.43
CA ASP A 3 -13.17 -20.51 -15.20
C ASP A 3 -12.49 -19.93 -13.95
N LYS A 4 -11.83 -18.78 -14.09
CA LYS A 4 -11.26 -18.08 -12.93
C LYS A 4 -12.43 -17.60 -12.09
N GLU A 5 -12.54 -18.10 -10.87
CA GLU A 5 -13.51 -17.57 -9.91
C GLU A 5 -13.14 -16.13 -9.54
N PHE A 6 -14.12 -15.23 -9.63
CA PHE A 6 -14.03 -13.85 -9.19
C PHE A 6 -15.31 -13.44 -8.47
N GLU A 7 -15.17 -12.44 -7.60
CA GLU A 7 -16.26 -11.79 -6.90
C GLU A 7 -16.43 -10.36 -7.42
N LEU A 8 -17.66 -9.89 -7.53
CA LEU A 8 -17.94 -8.49 -7.85
C LEU A 8 -18.00 -7.68 -6.54
N VAL A 9 -17.19 -6.63 -6.48
CA VAL A 9 -17.06 -5.80 -5.29
C VAL A 9 -17.20 -4.34 -5.70
N SER A 10 -18.02 -3.59 -4.96
CA SER A 10 -18.25 -2.18 -5.23
C SER A 10 -17.38 -1.29 -4.34
N THR A 11 -16.86 -0.20 -4.91
CA THR A 11 -16.16 0.85 -4.18
C THR A 11 -17.12 1.70 -3.37
N PHE A 12 -16.58 2.55 -2.50
CA PHE A 12 -17.38 3.51 -1.76
C PHE A 12 -18.13 4.50 -2.70
N LEU A 13 -17.63 4.71 -3.91
CA LEU A 13 -18.25 5.56 -4.93
C LEU A 13 -19.26 4.82 -5.82
N GLY A 14 -19.45 3.51 -5.62
CA GLY A 14 -20.43 2.69 -6.35
C GLY A 14 -19.92 2.02 -7.63
N GLU A 15 -18.66 2.25 -8.02
CA GLU A 15 -18.03 1.54 -9.12
C GLU A 15 -17.80 0.08 -8.75
N THR A 16 -17.93 -0.84 -9.70
CA THR A 16 -17.87 -2.30 -9.42
C THR A 16 -16.74 -2.94 -10.20
N PHE A 17 -15.93 -3.74 -9.50
CA PHE A 17 -14.74 -4.39 -10.03
C PHE A 17 -14.74 -5.89 -9.74
N LYS A 18 -14.00 -6.65 -10.55
CA LYS A 18 -13.77 -8.07 -10.32
C LYS A 18 -12.61 -8.24 -9.36
N PHE A 19 -12.79 -9.01 -8.31
CA PHE A 19 -11.74 -9.38 -7.37
C PHE A 19 -11.54 -10.89 -7.37
N HIS A 20 -10.30 -11.35 -7.27
CA HIS A 20 -10.02 -12.77 -7.10
C HIS A 20 -10.62 -13.32 -5.79
N LYS A 21 -10.72 -12.46 -4.77
CA LYS A 21 -11.35 -12.75 -3.49
C LYS A 21 -11.88 -11.46 -2.86
N ASN A 22 -13.01 -11.54 -2.16
CA ASN A 22 -13.55 -10.39 -1.43
C ASN A 22 -12.49 -9.73 -0.52
N PRO A 23 -12.19 -8.43 -0.69
CA PRO A 23 -11.31 -7.72 0.21
C PRO A 23 -11.95 -7.57 1.59
N LYS A 24 -11.14 -7.60 2.65
CA LYS A 24 -11.61 -7.36 4.02
C LYS A 24 -11.75 -5.87 4.36
N SER A 25 -11.22 -5.01 3.49
CA SER A 25 -11.22 -3.56 3.68
C SER A 25 -12.65 -3.01 3.63
N LYS A 26 -12.96 -2.08 4.54
CA LYS A 26 -14.33 -1.54 4.67
C LYS A 26 -14.64 -0.47 3.63
N LEU A 27 -13.61 0.21 3.14
CA LEU A 27 -13.72 1.26 2.14
C LEU A 27 -12.72 0.96 1.04
N LEU A 28 -13.20 0.95 -0.21
CA LEU A 28 -12.36 0.81 -1.39
C LEU A 28 -12.44 2.09 -2.20
N PHE A 29 -11.29 2.56 -2.67
CA PHE A 29 -11.15 3.72 -3.54
C PHE A 29 -10.33 3.32 -4.76
N GLU A 30 -10.86 3.58 -5.95
CA GLU A 30 -10.02 3.57 -7.14
C GLU A 30 -9.16 4.84 -7.15
N LEU A 31 -7.84 4.67 -7.28
CA LEU A 31 -6.94 5.78 -7.51
C LEU A 31 -6.94 6.09 -9.00
N SER A 32 -7.33 7.32 -9.34
CA SER A 32 -7.57 7.74 -10.71
C SER A 32 -6.38 7.46 -11.64
N ASN A 33 -6.70 6.98 -12.84
CA ASN A 33 -5.83 6.75 -14.01
C ASN A 33 -4.81 5.60 -13.94
N ASN A 34 -4.71 4.83 -12.84
CA ASN A 34 -3.64 3.84 -12.69
C ASN A 34 -4.10 2.39 -12.51
N ASN A 35 -5.41 2.09 -12.59
CA ASN A 35 -5.96 0.76 -12.28
C ASN A 35 -5.47 0.23 -10.92
N ILE A 36 -5.40 1.10 -9.91
CA ILE A 36 -5.01 0.73 -8.55
C ILE A 36 -6.23 0.96 -7.68
N ILE A 37 -6.62 -0.07 -6.92
CA ILE A 37 -7.61 0.09 -5.86
C ILE A 37 -6.88 0.07 -4.54
N ILE A 38 -7.19 1.04 -3.67
CA ILE A 38 -6.76 1.02 -2.27
C ILE A 38 -7.93 0.67 -1.37
N GLY A 39 -7.67 -0.15 -0.36
CA GLY A 39 -8.61 -0.50 0.68
C GLY A 39 -8.20 0.10 2.01
N ILE A 40 -9.12 0.75 2.73
CA ILE A 40 -8.88 1.20 4.09
C ILE A 40 -9.44 0.18 5.08
N THR A 41 -8.56 -0.40 5.87
CA THR A 41 -8.91 -1.32 6.96
C THR A 41 -8.63 -0.64 8.30
N THR A 42 -9.67 -0.07 8.89
CA THR A 42 -9.56 0.75 10.11
C THR A 42 -9.29 -0.05 11.39
N SER A 43 -9.53 -1.36 11.40
CA SER A 43 -9.28 -2.21 12.58
C SER A 43 -7.80 -2.46 12.87
N ILE A 44 -6.93 -2.27 11.87
CA ILE A 44 -5.49 -2.55 11.96
C ILE A 44 -4.65 -1.38 11.43
N SER A 45 -5.25 -0.19 11.26
CA SER A 45 -4.58 0.99 10.69
C SER A 45 -3.80 0.66 9.43
N CYS A 46 -4.49 0.06 8.45
CA CYS A 46 -3.90 -0.49 7.24
C CYS A 46 -4.52 0.13 5.97
N ILE A 47 -3.67 0.38 4.97
CA ILE A 47 -4.07 0.66 3.59
C ILE A 47 -3.66 -0.54 2.73
N ASP A 48 -4.63 -1.35 2.34
CA ASP A 48 -4.46 -2.45 1.38
C ASP A 48 -4.31 -1.89 -0.04
N CYS A 49 -3.51 -2.54 -0.87
CA CYS A 49 -3.30 -2.20 -2.28
C CYS A 49 -3.67 -3.39 -3.17
N PHE A 50 -4.46 -3.12 -4.20
CA PHE A 50 -4.92 -4.12 -5.16
C PHE A 50 -4.57 -3.70 -6.59
N LEU A 51 -4.09 -4.67 -7.37
CA LEU A 51 -3.72 -4.50 -8.78
C LEU A 51 -4.46 -5.52 -9.65
N PRO A 52 -4.92 -5.15 -10.85
CA PRO A 52 -5.55 -6.08 -11.76
C PRO A 52 -4.51 -6.98 -12.44
N ASP A 53 -4.94 -8.19 -12.78
CA ASP A 53 -4.26 -9.02 -13.78
C ASP A 53 -4.65 -8.62 -15.21
N GLU A 54 -4.12 -9.35 -16.19
CA GLU A 54 -4.39 -9.12 -17.63
C GLU A 54 -5.88 -9.24 -18.00
N GLU A 55 -6.71 -9.88 -17.16
CA GLU A 55 -8.15 -10.03 -17.36
C GLU A 55 -8.98 -8.99 -16.59
N GLY A 56 -8.32 -8.03 -15.91
CA GLY A 56 -8.97 -7.00 -15.10
C GLY A 56 -9.48 -7.51 -13.76
N ILE A 57 -8.99 -8.66 -13.27
CA ILE A 57 -9.33 -9.20 -11.96
C ILE A 57 -8.32 -8.67 -10.95
N TYR A 58 -8.80 -7.95 -9.94
CA TYR A 58 -7.99 -7.35 -8.89
C TYR A 58 -7.50 -8.40 -7.87
N HIS A 59 -6.20 -8.34 -7.58
CA HIS A 59 -5.49 -9.18 -6.62
C HIS A 59 -4.85 -8.29 -5.56
N TYR A 60 -4.77 -8.79 -4.32
CA TYR A 60 -4.02 -8.12 -3.27
C TYR A 60 -2.52 -8.10 -3.62
N ALA A 61 -1.96 -6.91 -3.74
CA ALA A 61 -0.54 -6.69 -4.06
C ALA A 61 0.30 -6.44 -2.81
N GLY A 62 -0.31 -5.94 -1.74
CA GLY A 62 0.37 -5.56 -0.52
C GLY A 62 -0.44 -4.59 0.32
N ASP A 63 0.18 -4.06 1.35
CA ASP A 63 -0.40 -3.09 2.26
C ASP A 63 0.65 -2.16 2.89
N ILE A 64 0.14 -1.07 3.46
CA ILE A 64 0.85 -0.12 4.30
C ILE A 64 0.18 -0.13 5.67
N ASN A 65 0.86 -0.64 6.69
CA ASN A 65 0.40 -0.62 8.07
C ASN A 65 1.07 0.50 8.85
N PHE A 66 0.30 1.15 9.70
CA PHE A 66 0.78 2.15 10.66
C PHE A 66 0.63 1.59 12.07
N GLY A 67 1.69 1.72 12.88
CA GLY A 67 1.63 1.24 14.25
C GLY A 67 2.55 1.98 15.20
N LEU A 68 2.42 1.61 16.46
CA LEU A 68 3.23 2.08 17.59
C LEU A 68 3.81 0.84 18.28
N ASP A 69 5.12 0.80 18.43
CA ASP A 69 5.86 -0.29 19.09
C ASP A 69 6.94 0.34 19.97
N ASP A 70 6.97 0.01 21.27
CA ASP A 70 7.93 0.56 22.23
C ASP A 70 8.14 2.10 22.18
N ASN A 71 7.04 2.87 22.04
CA ASN A 71 7.02 4.33 21.84
C ASN A 71 7.57 4.85 20.50
N GLU A 72 7.92 3.98 19.58
CA GLU A 72 8.31 4.34 18.21
C GLU A 72 7.13 4.17 17.26
N ASN A 73 6.80 5.23 16.53
CA ASN A 73 5.84 5.14 15.44
C ASN A 73 6.52 4.49 14.24
N TYR A 74 5.84 3.60 13.52
CA TYR A 74 6.41 2.96 12.34
C TYR A 74 5.40 2.86 11.19
N ILE A 75 5.95 2.73 9.99
CA ILE A 75 5.24 2.32 8.79
C ILE A 75 5.83 0.98 8.35
N ASN A 76 4.99 -0.04 8.21
CA ASN A 76 5.36 -1.32 7.61
C ASN A 76 4.73 -1.41 6.23
N LEU A 77 5.56 -1.66 5.22
CA LEU A 77 5.12 -1.99 3.88
C LEU A 77 5.23 -3.50 3.72
N HIS A 78 4.11 -4.18 3.63
CA HIS A 78 4.09 -5.62 3.33
C HIS A 78 3.60 -5.81 1.90
N SER A 79 4.33 -6.53 1.07
CA SER A 79 3.85 -6.82 -0.28
C SER A 79 4.42 -8.13 -0.79
N ARG A 80 3.57 -8.90 -1.47
CA ARG A 80 3.96 -10.14 -2.15
C ARG A 80 4.58 -9.87 -3.53
N SER A 81 4.64 -8.60 -3.93
CA SER A 81 5.00 -8.16 -5.28
C SER A 81 6.01 -7.01 -5.27
N ILE A 82 6.83 -6.86 -4.22
CA ILE A 82 7.87 -5.82 -4.17
C ILE A 82 8.95 -6.14 -5.22
N SER A 83 9.01 -5.35 -6.27
CA SER A 83 10.05 -5.46 -7.31
C SER A 83 11.13 -4.37 -7.22
N ALA A 84 10.81 -3.22 -6.60
CA ALA A 84 11.74 -2.12 -6.38
C ALA A 84 11.20 -1.17 -5.30
N ILE A 85 12.10 -0.40 -4.70
CA ILE A 85 11.76 0.69 -3.77
C ILE A 85 12.44 1.97 -4.29
N SER A 86 11.71 3.07 -4.39
CA SER A 86 12.27 4.35 -4.82
C SER A 86 12.36 5.32 -3.65
N PHE A 87 13.52 5.96 -3.49
CA PHE A 87 13.75 7.01 -2.50
C PHE A 87 14.20 8.28 -3.23
N ASN A 88 13.53 9.41 -3.00
CA ASN A 88 13.84 10.69 -3.65
C ASN A 88 13.88 10.64 -5.19
N GLY A 89 13.07 9.77 -5.81
CA GLY A 89 13.06 9.55 -7.26
C GLY A 89 14.18 8.65 -7.77
N GLU A 90 15.18 8.32 -6.93
CA GLU A 90 16.17 7.30 -7.23
C GLU A 90 15.59 5.92 -6.94
N LYS A 91 15.44 5.13 -8.01
CA LYS A 91 14.96 3.76 -7.92
C LYS A 91 16.07 2.86 -7.39
N ILE A 92 15.98 2.45 -6.13
CA ILE A 92 16.80 1.38 -5.59
C ILE A 92 16.13 0.07 -6.01
N SER A 93 16.65 -0.53 -7.07
CA SER A 93 16.26 -1.88 -7.46
C SER A 93 16.64 -2.83 -6.33
N VAL A 94 15.64 -3.43 -5.70
CA VAL A 94 15.85 -4.58 -4.83
C VAL A 94 15.83 -5.78 -5.76
N PRO A 95 16.95 -6.49 -5.99
CA PRO A 95 16.95 -7.70 -6.80
C PRO A 95 16.12 -8.78 -6.09
N ASN A 96 14.81 -8.77 -6.32
CA ASN A 96 13.90 -9.77 -5.78
C ASN A 96 13.87 -10.97 -6.73
N HIS A 97 14.96 -11.74 -6.75
CA HIS A 97 15.04 -12.95 -7.56
C HIS A 97 14.28 -14.15 -6.95
N ASN A 98 13.69 -14.02 -5.75
CA ASN A 98 13.19 -15.17 -4.99
C ASN A 98 12.00 -14.89 -4.04
N ASP A 99 11.16 -13.90 -4.30
CA ASP A 99 10.01 -13.55 -3.42
C ASP A 99 10.37 -13.27 -1.94
N ASN A 100 11.67 -13.10 -1.63
CA ASN A 100 12.17 -13.10 -0.26
C ASN A 100 11.99 -11.75 0.45
N LEU A 101 11.92 -10.63 -0.29
CA LEU A 101 11.64 -9.33 0.29
C LEU A 101 10.14 -9.08 0.30
N THR A 102 9.51 -9.39 1.42
CA THR A 102 8.05 -9.23 1.62
C THR A 102 7.69 -8.07 2.55
N ASN A 103 8.65 -7.52 3.29
CA ASN A 103 8.38 -6.53 4.33
C ASN A 103 9.47 -5.46 4.43
N VAL A 104 9.07 -4.20 4.57
CA VAL A 104 9.94 -3.04 4.81
C VAL A 104 9.39 -2.24 5.98
N LYS A 105 10.16 -2.12 7.06
CA LYS A 105 9.82 -1.31 8.24
C LYS A 105 10.56 0.02 8.20
N ILE A 106 9.82 1.11 8.39
CA ILE A 106 10.32 2.49 8.44
C ILE A 106 9.94 3.10 9.79
N ASN A 107 10.93 3.41 10.62
CA ASN A 107 10.68 4.08 11.90
C ASN A 107 10.50 5.59 11.68
N LEU A 108 9.48 6.16 12.33
CA LEU A 108 9.13 7.56 12.27
C LEU A 108 9.60 8.25 13.56
N ASN A 109 10.35 9.34 13.40
CA ASN A 109 10.80 10.17 14.51
C ASN A 109 10.24 11.58 14.32
N VAL A 110 9.37 11.99 15.25
CA VAL A 110 8.68 13.29 15.20
C VAL A 110 9.64 14.47 15.36
N ASP A 111 10.68 14.34 16.19
CA ASP A 111 11.66 15.39 16.43
C ASP A 111 12.39 15.78 15.14
N LYS A 112 12.65 14.81 14.25
CA LYS A 112 13.24 15.10 12.93
C LYS A 112 12.32 15.99 12.07
N SER A 113 11.01 15.77 12.14
CA SER A 113 10.01 16.59 11.44
C SER A 113 9.96 18.01 12.01
N VAL A 114 9.85 18.14 13.34
CA VAL A 114 9.83 19.43 14.05
C VAL A 114 11.07 20.25 13.71
N ASN A 115 12.27 19.65 13.84
CA ASN A 115 13.53 20.31 13.53
C ASN A 115 13.64 20.77 12.06
N TRP A 116 13.00 20.06 11.12
CA TRP A 116 13.00 20.44 9.71
C TRP A 116 12.17 21.71 9.48
N PHE A 117 10.95 21.77 10.06
CA PHE A 117 10.10 22.95 9.97
C PHE A 117 10.72 24.17 10.64
N GLU A 118 11.37 24.02 11.79
CA GLU A 118 12.09 25.12 12.45
C GLU A 118 13.26 25.67 11.64
N LYS A 119 13.96 24.82 10.88
CA LYS A 119 15.03 25.28 9.97
C LYS A 119 14.49 26.05 8.78
N LEU A 120 13.29 25.72 8.31
CA LEU A 120 12.63 26.45 7.23
C LEU A 120 12.12 27.81 7.70
N SER A 121 11.54 27.89 8.90
CA SER A 121 11.04 29.16 9.44
C SER A 121 12.15 30.16 9.73
N LYS A 122 13.38 29.71 10.01
CA LYS A 122 14.56 30.58 10.20
C LYS A 122 15.21 31.07 8.89
N LYS A 123 14.76 30.60 7.73
CA LYS A 123 15.29 31.00 6.42
C LYS A 123 14.51 32.16 5.77
N PHE A 124 13.46 32.64 6.43
CA PHE A 124 12.64 33.79 6.04
C PHE A 124 12.59 34.80 7.19
#